data_AF-A0A7C0YS11-F1
#
_entry.id   AF-A0A7C0YS11-F1
#
_cell.length_a   1.000
_cell.length_b   1.000
_cell.length_c   1.000
_cell.angle_alpha   90.00
_cell.angle_beta   90.00
_cell.angle_gamma   90.00
#
_symmetry.space_group_name_H-M   'P 1'
#
loop_
_entity.id
_entity.type
_entity.pdbx_description
1 polymer ?
#
loop_
_entity_poly.entity_id
_entity_poly.type
_entity_poly.pdbx_seq_one_letter_code
_entity_poly.pdbx_strand_id
1 'polypeptide(L)'
;MILTGCLMDLLLPKLSATATITKVEETGIDALKISYKITNTGDLNIDYYQIYFTGKLADGSTISDWTNGLDVLSGTTRADITYFDTGGLDVQEVAITKIILKNYAHDREVTINPTPQWVPVPYNAEE
;
A
#
# COMPACT_ATOMS: atom_id res chain seq x y z
N MET A 1 4.87 -22.55 36.58
CA MET A 1 5.45 -21.81 35.45
C MET A 1 4.39 -21.76 34.37
N ILE A 2 3.58 -20.71 34.33
CA ILE A 2 2.45 -20.63 33.37
C ILE A 2 2.90 -19.72 32.23
N LEU A 3 2.96 -20.29 31.03
CA LEU A 3 3.11 -19.58 29.76
C LEU A 3 1.78 -18.84 29.47
N THR A 4 1.54 -17.69 30.09
CA THR A 4 0.31 -16.88 29.89
C THR A 4 0.45 -15.81 28.82
N GLY A 5 1.61 -15.70 28.17
CA GLY A 5 1.90 -14.61 27.22
C GLY A 5 1.24 -14.73 25.84
N CYS A 6 0.96 -15.94 25.33
CA CYS A 6 0.56 -16.13 23.93
C CYS A 6 -0.95 -16.15 23.66
N LEU A 7 -1.81 -16.16 24.70
CA LEU A 7 -3.26 -16.25 24.52
C LEU A 7 -3.97 -14.88 24.43
N MET A 8 -3.32 -13.78 24.82
CA MET A 8 -3.95 -12.45 24.79
C MET A 8 -3.85 -11.74 23.43
N ASP A 9 -2.87 -12.09 22.58
CA ASP A 9 -2.74 -11.51 21.22
C ASP A 9 -3.85 -11.98 20.27
N LEU A 10 -4.55 -13.06 20.60
CA LEU A 10 -5.67 -13.61 19.82
C LEU A 10 -7.01 -12.90 20.06
N LEU A 11 -7.10 -11.99 21.04
CA LEU A 11 -8.37 -11.38 21.46
C LEU A 11 -8.50 -9.90 21.10
N LEU A 12 -7.45 -9.24 20.60
CA LEU A 12 -7.53 -7.84 20.20
C LEU A 12 -7.94 -7.72 18.72
N PRO A 13 -8.96 -6.91 18.39
CA PRO A 13 -9.38 -6.69 17.00
C PRO A 13 -8.20 -6.26 16.13
N LYS A 14 -7.97 -6.98 15.03
CA LYS A 14 -6.80 -6.77 14.17
C LYS A 14 -7.02 -5.59 13.22
N LEU A 15 -6.02 -4.73 13.07
CA LEU A 15 -5.94 -3.73 11.99
C LEU A 15 -4.88 -4.20 10.99
N SER A 16 -5.28 -4.50 9.75
CA SER A 16 -4.39 -5.08 8.74
C SER A 16 -4.95 -4.92 7.34
N ALA A 17 -4.07 -4.80 6.34
CA ALA A 17 -4.46 -4.70 4.94
C ALA A 17 -3.42 -5.36 4.03
N THR A 18 -3.84 -5.66 2.81
CA THR A 18 -2.97 -5.94 1.67
C THR A 18 -3.23 -4.88 0.59
N ALA A 19 -2.22 -4.53 -0.19
CA ALA A 19 -2.38 -3.64 -1.33
C ALA A 19 -1.59 -4.15 -2.53
N THR A 20 -2.13 -3.96 -3.73
CA THR A 20 -1.57 -4.46 -4.99
C THR A 20 -1.68 -3.40 -6.06
N ILE A 21 -0.60 -3.18 -6.81
CA ILE A 21 -0.63 -2.40 -8.05
C ILE A 21 -1.34 -3.23 -9.11
N THR A 22 -2.32 -2.65 -9.81
CA THR A 22 -3.05 -3.31 -10.89
C THR A 22 -2.70 -2.75 -12.26
N LYS A 23 -2.28 -1.48 -12.32
CA LYS A 23 -1.88 -0.84 -13.58
C LYS A 23 -0.88 0.29 -13.31
N VAL A 24 0.10 0.44 -14.18
CA VAL A 24 1.02 1.59 -14.22
C VAL A 24 1.04 2.12 -15.65
N GLU A 25 0.71 3.39 -15.80
CA GLU A 25 0.67 4.08 -17.09
C GLU A 25 1.63 5.27 -17.06
N GLU A 26 2.45 5.42 -18.10
CA GLU A 26 3.16 6.67 -18.35
C GLU A 26 2.14 7.77 -18.65
N THR A 27 2.45 9.00 -18.25
CA THR A 27 1.62 10.16 -18.55
C THR A 27 2.41 11.16 -19.39
N GLY A 28 1.73 12.15 -19.97
CA GLY A 28 2.39 13.23 -20.73
C GLY A 28 3.06 14.29 -19.84
N ILE A 29 3.18 14.04 -18.54
CA ILE A 29 3.84 14.88 -17.54
C ILE A 29 4.83 14.02 -16.74
N ASP A 30 5.63 14.64 -15.87
CA ASP A 30 6.65 13.99 -15.03
C ASP A 30 6.05 13.11 -13.91
N ALA A 31 5.02 12.31 -14.20
CA ALA A 31 4.35 11.42 -13.28
C ALA A 31 3.91 10.10 -13.93
N LEU A 32 3.84 9.04 -13.13
CA LEU A 32 3.18 7.78 -13.49
C LEU A 32 1.78 7.74 -12.88
N LYS A 33 0.79 7.30 -13.66
CA LYS A 33 -0.55 7.02 -13.12
C LYS A 33 -0.57 5.57 -12.63
N ILE A 34 -0.73 5.39 -11.32
CA ILE A 34 -0.77 4.08 -10.67
C ILE A 34 -2.21 3.77 -10.26
N SER A 35 -2.76 2.70 -10.81
CA SER A 35 -4.01 2.10 -10.30
C SER A 35 -3.66 1.00 -9.32
N TYR A 36 -4.33 0.97 -8.18
CA TYR A 36 -4.08 -0.01 -7.13
C TYR A 36 -5.38 -0.45 -6.44
N LYS A 37 -5.30 -1.57 -5.73
CA LYS A 37 -6.34 -2.05 -4.83
C LYS A 37 -5.78 -2.14 -3.42
N ILE A 38 -6.57 -1.77 -2.43
CA ILE A 38 -6.32 -2.04 -1.01
C ILE A 38 -7.46 -2.90 -0.47
N THR A 39 -7.13 -3.99 0.21
CA THR A 39 -8.08 -4.90 0.84
C THR A 39 -7.86 -4.89 2.34
N ASN A 40 -8.90 -4.55 3.10
CA ASN A 40 -8.86 -4.67 4.56
C ASN A 40 -8.98 -6.14 4.96
N THR A 41 -7.91 -6.68 5.54
CA THR A 41 -7.80 -8.07 5.98
C THR A 41 -7.85 -8.21 7.51
N GLY A 42 -8.21 -7.12 8.21
CA GLY A 42 -8.40 -7.08 9.65
C GLY A 42 -9.88 -7.04 10.06
N ASP A 43 -10.11 -7.05 11.37
CA ASP A 43 -11.44 -6.99 11.99
C ASP A 43 -11.92 -5.54 12.16
N LEU A 44 -10.98 -4.59 12.22
CA LEU A 44 -11.27 -3.17 12.36
C LEU A 44 -11.39 -2.49 11.00
N ASN A 45 -12.29 -1.52 10.88
CA ASN A 45 -12.32 -0.61 9.75
C ASN A 45 -11.02 0.20 9.69
N ILE A 46 -10.55 0.49 8.47
CA ILE A 46 -9.44 1.41 8.25
C ILE A 46 -10.05 2.77 8.01
N ASP A 47 -9.90 3.68 8.98
CA ASP A 47 -10.44 5.03 8.87
C ASP A 47 -9.52 5.88 7.97
N TYR A 48 -8.21 5.63 8.02
CA TYR A 48 -7.21 6.26 7.17
C TYR A 48 -6.10 5.27 6.77
N TYR A 49 -5.66 5.34 5.52
CA TYR A 49 -4.45 4.67 5.08
C TYR A 49 -3.48 5.61 4.38
N GLN A 50 -2.21 5.28 4.43
CA GLN A 50 -1.14 5.85 3.61
C GLN A 50 -0.37 4.72 2.93
N ILE A 51 -0.20 4.76 1.62
CA ILE A 51 0.56 3.77 0.85
C ILE A 51 1.77 4.47 0.24
N TYR A 52 2.95 3.91 0.47
CA TYR A 52 4.19 4.35 -0.15
C TYR A 52 4.53 3.45 -1.32
N PHE A 53 4.79 4.09 -2.46
CA PHE A 53 5.30 3.48 -3.66
C PHE A 53 6.79 3.81 -3.76
N THR A 54 7.58 2.84 -4.23
CA THR A 54 8.99 3.03 -4.55
C THR A 54 9.18 2.71 -6.02
N GLY A 55 9.74 3.66 -6.76
CA GLY A 55 10.17 3.49 -8.14
C GLY A 55 11.66 3.19 -8.19
N LYS A 56 12.08 2.30 -9.08
CA LYS A 56 13.48 1.93 -9.31
C LYS A 56 13.91 2.38 -10.70
N LEU A 57 15.05 3.04 -10.77
CA LEU A 57 15.63 3.55 -12.02
C LEU A 57 16.55 2.51 -12.66
N ALA A 58 16.97 2.77 -13.90
CA ALA A 58 17.87 1.89 -14.66
C ALA A 58 19.23 1.65 -13.97
N ASP A 59 19.72 2.63 -13.20
CA ASP A 59 20.98 2.52 -12.44
C ASP A 59 20.81 1.79 -11.09
N GLY A 60 19.60 1.35 -10.75
CA GLY A 60 19.26 0.68 -9.51
C GLY A 60 18.97 1.60 -8.32
N SER A 61 19.13 2.92 -8.48
CA SER A 61 18.68 3.88 -7.47
C SER A 61 17.15 3.91 -7.38
N THR A 62 16.63 4.48 -6.29
CA THR A 62 15.19 4.50 -6.03
C THR A 62 14.68 5.88 -5.67
N ILE A 63 13.47 6.17 -6.13
CA ILE A 63 12.66 7.32 -5.70
C ILE A 63 11.38 6.81 -5.04
N SER A 64 10.70 7.64 -4.26
CA SER A 64 9.48 7.22 -3.56
C SER A 64 8.50 8.36 -3.47
N ASP A 65 7.23 7.99 -3.53
CA ASP A 65 6.09 8.88 -3.39
C ASP A 65 5.00 8.13 -2.60
N TRP A 66 3.98 8.83 -2.12
CA TRP A 66 2.94 8.25 -1.30
C TRP A 66 1.56 8.82 -1.62
N THR A 67 0.55 7.99 -1.36
CA THR A 67 -0.85 8.38 -1.44
C THR A 67 -1.56 8.07 -0.15
N ASN A 68 -2.78 8.56 0.00
CA ASN A 68 -3.64 8.26 1.13
C ASN A 68 -5.09 8.09 0.70
N GLY A 69 -5.88 7.54 1.61
CA GLY A 69 -7.33 7.43 1.46
C GLY A 69 -8.00 7.10 2.78
N LEU A 70 -9.32 6.96 2.72
CA LEU A 70 -10.20 6.83 3.89
C LEU A 70 -11.17 5.65 3.73
N ASP A 71 -11.73 5.23 4.85
CA ASP A 71 -12.93 4.40 4.96
C ASP A 71 -12.89 3.08 4.16
N VAL A 72 -11.97 2.18 4.52
CA VAL A 72 -11.97 0.79 4.01
C VAL A 72 -12.55 -0.13 5.08
N LEU A 73 -13.82 -0.51 4.89
CA LEU A 73 -14.55 -1.38 5.80
C LEU A 73 -13.86 -2.75 5.93
N SER A 74 -13.95 -3.36 7.11
CA SER A 74 -13.44 -4.73 7.34
C SER A 74 -13.96 -5.70 6.28
N GLY A 75 -13.05 -6.51 5.72
CA GLY A 75 -13.37 -7.51 4.70
C GLY A 75 -13.64 -6.96 3.30
N THR A 76 -13.50 -5.65 3.07
CA THR A 76 -13.77 -5.04 1.76
C THR A 76 -12.49 -4.67 1.00
N THR A 77 -12.62 -4.59 -0.32
CA THR A 77 -11.59 -4.10 -1.23
C THR A 77 -12.03 -2.78 -1.84
N ARG A 78 -11.11 -1.82 -1.87
CA ARG A 78 -11.26 -0.54 -2.58
C ARG A 78 -10.23 -0.45 -3.68
N ALA A 79 -10.66 -0.04 -4.87
CA ALA A 79 -9.79 0.34 -5.98
C ALA A 79 -9.63 1.85 -6.00
N ASP A 80 -8.42 2.34 -6.28
CA ASP A 80 -8.14 3.77 -6.36
C ASP A 80 -6.98 4.06 -7.34
N ILE A 81 -6.76 5.34 -7.61
CA ILE A 81 -5.72 5.83 -8.52
C ILE A 81 -4.88 6.89 -7.82
N THR A 82 -3.59 6.90 -8.07
CA THR A 82 -2.70 7.99 -7.68
C THR A 82 -1.74 8.37 -8.81
N TYR A 83 -1.07 9.50 -8.65
CA TYR A 83 0.00 9.96 -9.52
C TYR A 83 1.29 9.94 -8.72
N PHE A 84 2.25 9.16 -9.19
CA PHE A 84 3.58 9.03 -8.62
C PHE A 84 4.48 10.04 -9.31
N ASP A 85 4.97 11.04 -8.59
CA ASP A 85 5.90 12.03 -9.12
C ASP A 85 7.25 11.38 -9.43
N THR A 86 7.67 11.46 -10.70
CA THR A 86 8.95 10.92 -11.16
C THR A 86 10.06 11.96 -11.14
N GLY A 87 9.74 13.26 -11.04
CA GLY A 87 10.70 14.33 -11.22
C GLY A 87 11.40 14.33 -12.58
N GLY A 88 10.77 13.74 -13.61
CA GLY A 88 11.31 13.58 -14.96
C GLY A 88 12.31 12.42 -15.10
N LEU A 89 12.41 11.55 -14.08
CA LEU A 89 13.28 10.38 -14.09
C LEU A 89 12.60 9.18 -14.75
N ASP A 90 13.38 8.41 -15.50
CA ASP A 90 12.94 7.20 -16.19
C ASP A 90 12.84 6.00 -15.22
N VAL A 91 11.66 5.83 -14.63
CA VAL A 91 11.34 4.76 -13.68
C VAL A 91 11.03 3.46 -14.42
N GLN A 92 11.80 2.41 -14.13
CA GLN A 92 11.70 1.11 -14.81
C GLN A 92 10.74 0.13 -14.11
N GLU A 93 10.70 0.17 -12.78
CA GLU A 93 9.87 -0.71 -11.96
C GLU A 93 9.25 0.07 -10.78
N VAL A 94 8.05 -0.29 -10.35
CA VAL A 94 7.40 0.27 -9.16
C VAL A 94 6.92 -0.84 -8.23
N ALA A 95 6.98 -0.61 -6.93
CA ALA A 95 6.40 -1.50 -5.92
C ALA A 95 5.75 -0.71 -4.78
N ILE A 96 4.79 -1.34 -4.10
CA ILE A 96 4.33 -0.87 -2.78
C ILE A 96 5.31 -1.40 -1.73
N THR A 97 5.86 -0.51 -0.92
CA THR A 97 6.93 -0.86 0.05
C THR A 97 6.55 -0.61 1.49
N LYS A 98 5.54 0.25 1.74
CA LYS A 98 5.02 0.53 3.09
C LYS A 98 3.56 0.91 3.04
N ILE A 99 2.80 0.45 4.04
CA ILE A 99 1.41 0.83 4.28
C ILE A 99 1.28 1.25 5.74
N ILE A 100 0.69 2.42 5.99
CA ILE A 100 0.32 2.88 7.33
C ILE A 100 -1.21 2.86 7.40
N LEU A 101 -1.76 2.25 8.45
CA LEU A 101 -3.20 2.16 8.70
C LEU A 101 -3.52 2.82 10.03
N LYS A 102 -4.64 3.54 10.10
CA LYS A 102 -5.17 4.09 11.34
C LYS A 102 -6.64 3.71 11.52
N ASN A 103 -6.99 3.40 12.75
CA ASN A 103 -8.35 3.36 13.25
C ASN A 103 -8.44 4.27 14.47
N TYR A 104 -9.25 5.33 14.38
CA TYR A 104 -9.37 6.35 15.42
C TYR A 104 -10.24 5.91 16.59
N ALA A 105 -11.26 5.09 16.34
CA ALA A 105 -12.15 4.59 17.39
C ALA A 105 -11.42 3.71 18.42
N HIS A 106 -10.36 3.04 17.99
CA HIS A 106 -9.53 2.17 18.82
C HIS A 106 -8.13 2.73 19.11
N ASP A 107 -7.86 4.00 18.75
CA ASP A 107 -6.56 4.65 18.89
C ASP A 107 -5.39 3.77 18.41
N ARG A 108 -5.56 3.16 17.23
CA ARG A 108 -4.64 2.14 16.71
C ARG A 108 -4.01 2.58 15.41
N GLU A 109 -2.70 2.49 15.35
CA GLU A 109 -1.89 2.70 14.14
C GLU A 109 -1.03 1.46 13.89
N VAL A 110 -0.97 1.02 12.62
CA VAL A 110 -0.16 -0.13 12.21
C VAL A 110 0.66 0.25 10.98
N THR A 111 1.96 -0.06 11.01
CA THR A 111 2.82 -0.04 9.82
C THR A 111 3.00 -1.47 9.30
N ILE A 112 2.78 -1.66 8.00
CA ILE A 112 2.99 -2.90 7.28
C ILE A 112 4.09 -2.66 6.25
N ASN A 113 5.12 -3.50 6.28
CA ASN A 113 6.20 -3.51 5.29
C ASN A 113 6.03 -4.76 4.41
N PRO A 114 5.19 -4.70 3.35
CA PRO A 114 5.00 -5.85 2.47
C PRO A 114 6.32 -6.23 1.79
N THR A 115 6.46 -7.51 1.44
CA THR A 115 7.52 -7.92 0.51
C THR A 115 7.25 -7.25 -0.84
N PRO A 116 8.16 -6.39 -1.34
CA PRO A 116 7.90 -5.63 -2.56
C PRO A 116 7.62 -6.57 -3.75
N GLN A 117 6.49 -6.35 -4.41
CA GLN A 117 6.18 -6.95 -5.70
C GLN A 117 6.45 -5.88 -6.76
N TRP A 118 7.63 -5.97 -7.39
CA TRP A 118 8.04 -5.04 -8.44
C TRP A 118 7.27 -5.35 -9.73
N VAL A 119 6.63 -4.33 -10.28
CA VAL A 119 5.99 -4.39 -11.59
C VAL A 119 6.71 -3.45 -12.55
N PRO A 120 6.84 -3.81 -13.84
CA PRO A 120 7.50 -2.94 -14.82
C PRO A 120 6.70 -1.66 -15.07
N VAL A 121 7.31 -0.69 -15.73
CA VAL A 121 6.63 0.48 -16.29
C VAL A 121 6.73 0.41 -17.81
N PRO A 122 5.62 0.39 -18.56
CA PRO A 122 4.23 0.28 -18.10
C PRO A 122 3.86 -1.12 -17.60
N TYR A 123 2.75 -1.22 -16.87
CA TYR A 123 2.21 -2.50 -16.39
C TYR A 123 0.69 -2.54 -16.45
N ASN A 124 0.16 -3.72 -16.73
CA ASN A 124 -1.27 -4.01 -16.63
C ASN A 124 -1.43 -5.47 -16.16
N ALA A 125 -1.98 -5.65 -14.96
CA ALA A 125 -2.41 -6.96 -14.51
C ALA A 125 -3.64 -7.33 -15.35
N GLU A 126 -3.50 -8.23 -16.32
CA GLU A 126 -4.62 -8.75 -17.12
C GLU A 126 -5.80 -9.15 -16.19
N GLU A 127 -7.04 -8.81 -16.60
CA GLU A 127 -8.27 -9.15 -15.86
C GLU A 127 -8.49 -10.65 -15.70
#